data_AF-A0A378C576-F1
#
_entry.id   AF-A0A378C576-F1
#
_cell.length_a   1.000
_cell.length_b   1.000
_cell.length_c   1.000
_cell.angle_alpha   90.00
_cell.angle_beta   90.00
_cell.angle_gamma   90.00
#
_symmetry.space_group_name_H-M   'P 1'
#
loop_
_entity.id
_entity.type
_entity.pdbx_description
1 polymer ?
#
loop_
_entity_poly.entity_id
_entity_poly.type
_entity_poly.pdbx_seq_one_letter_code
_entity_poly.pdbx_strand_id
1 'polypeptide(L)'
;MFFCRENITFDYIKSLNYEPNKNVFITDDMAFYLDLNKYLSLKPVYKKQANCFRTDSESLTGDYKENNHDISLTWNGDYWDNEFLARNSTRCMINFLEEYKVVNTDRLHVAILASLLGKEVNFYPNSYYKNEAVYNYSLFNRYPKTCFITAS
;
A
#
# COMPACT_ATOMS: atom_id res chain seq x y z
N MET A 1 -1.38 -22.85 -9.05
CA MET A 1 -2.16 -21.69 -9.54
C MET A 1 -1.57 -20.45 -8.93
N PHE A 2 -1.28 -19.43 -9.73
CA PHE A 2 -0.65 -18.17 -9.31
C PHE A 2 -1.58 -17.00 -9.56
N PHE A 3 -1.68 -16.09 -8.59
CA PHE A 3 -2.34 -14.79 -8.75
C PHE A 3 -1.29 -13.70 -8.60
N CYS A 4 -1.14 -12.91 -9.65
CA CYS A 4 -0.18 -11.82 -9.73
C CYS A 4 -0.92 -10.50 -9.50
N ARG A 5 -0.40 -9.66 -8.61
CA ARG A 5 -1.04 -8.38 -8.24
C ARG A 5 -0.65 -7.19 -9.13
N GLU A 6 0.17 -7.44 -10.15
CA GLU A 6 0.65 -6.46 -11.11
C GLU A 6 1.28 -7.16 -12.34
N ASN A 7 1.56 -6.39 -13.39
CA ASN A 7 1.95 -6.90 -14.71
C ASN A 7 3.35 -7.53 -14.74
N ILE A 8 4.33 -7.02 -13.98
CA ILE A 8 5.72 -7.51 -14.00
C ILE A 8 5.77 -8.95 -13.48
N THR A 9 5.14 -9.27 -12.34
CA THR A 9 5.08 -10.66 -11.85
C THR A 9 4.26 -11.53 -12.80
N PHE A 10 3.17 -11.01 -13.37
CA PHE A 10 2.35 -11.78 -14.31
C PHE A 10 3.16 -12.21 -15.55
N ASP A 11 3.88 -11.27 -16.16
CA ASP A 11 4.73 -11.53 -17.31
C ASP A 11 5.91 -12.46 -16.95
N TYR A 12 6.50 -12.28 -15.76
CA TYR A 12 7.54 -13.19 -15.26
C TYR A 12 7.02 -14.63 -15.13
N ILE A 13 5.88 -14.85 -14.47
CA ILE A 13 5.31 -16.20 -14.30
C ILE A 13 4.91 -16.80 -15.65
N LYS A 14 4.34 -16.00 -16.55
CA LYS A 14 4.03 -16.44 -17.93
C LYS A 14 5.28 -16.89 -18.68
N SER A 15 6.42 -16.22 -18.48
CA SER A 15 7.70 -16.62 -19.11
C SER A 15 8.21 -17.99 -18.66
N LEU A 16 7.72 -18.50 -17.53
CA LEU A 16 8.02 -19.84 -16.99
C LEU A 16 7.06 -20.93 -17.51
N ASN A 17 6.42 -20.72 -18.67
CA ASN A 17 5.44 -21.62 -19.29
C ASN A 17 4.12 -21.81 -18.51
N TYR A 18 3.75 -20.83 -17.68
CA TYR A 18 2.39 -20.79 -17.12
C TYR A 18 1.41 -20.20 -18.14
N GLU A 19 0.24 -20.83 -18.26
CA GLU A 19 -0.85 -20.48 -19.17
C GLU A 19 -1.82 -19.48 -18.50
N PRO A 20 -1.97 -18.27 -19.06
CA PRO A 20 -2.97 -17.29 -18.60
C PRO A 20 -4.38 -17.90 -18.53
N ASN A 21 -5.12 -17.56 -17.48
CA ASN A 21 -6.49 -18.02 -17.21
C ASN A 21 -6.64 -19.52 -16.93
N LYS A 22 -5.54 -20.27 -16.81
CA LYS A 22 -5.53 -21.69 -16.43
C LYS A 22 -4.76 -21.90 -15.12
N ASN A 23 -3.52 -21.43 -15.07
CA ASN A 23 -2.66 -21.61 -13.90
C ASN A 23 -1.92 -20.33 -13.48
N VAL A 24 -2.04 -19.24 -14.23
CA VAL A 24 -1.65 -17.88 -13.83
C VAL A 24 -2.74 -16.86 -14.15
N PHE A 25 -2.99 -15.94 -13.22
CA PHE A 25 -4.01 -14.91 -13.28
C PHE A 25 -3.43 -13.57 -12.83
N ILE A 26 -3.99 -12.47 -13.32
CA ILE A 26 -3.67 -11.13 -12.86
C ILE A 26 -4.92 -10.53 -12.18
N THR A 27 -4.73 -9.89 -11.03
CA THR A 27 -5.82 -9.31 -10.23
C THR A 27 -5.27 -8.18 -9.36
N ASP A 28 -6.13 -7.38 -8.74
CA ASP A 28 -5.68 -6.39 -7.76
C ASP A 28 -5.14 -7.05 -6.49
N ASP A 29 -4.32 -6.32 -5.73
CA ASP A 29 -3.92 -6.73 -4.39
C ASP A 29 -5.16 -6.97 -3.49
N MET A 30 -5.08 -7.96 -2.61
CA MET A 30 -6.20 -8.33 -1.73
C MET A 30 -6.67 -7.18 -0.83
N ALA A 31 -5.81 -6.20 -0.53
CA ALA A 31 -6.18 -5.01 0.24
C ALA A 31 -7.30 -4.18 -0.42
N PHE A 32 -7.47 -4.25 -1.75
CA PHE A 32 -8.58 -3.57 -2.44
C PHE A 32 -9.95 -4.21 -2.18
N TYR A 33 -9.99 -5.44 -1.66
CA TYR A 33 -11.22 -6.13 -1.27
C TYR A 33 -11.60 -5.88 0.21
N LEU A 34 -10.88 -4.99 0.89
CA LEU A 34 -11.19 -4.62 2.26
C LEU A 34 -12.59 -3.98 2.35
N ASP A 35 -13.45 -4.54 3.19
CA ASP A 35 -14.72 -3.92 3.56
C ASP A 35 -14.47 -2.72 4.48
N LEU A 36 -14.06 -1.60 3.87
CA LEU A 36 -13.54 -0.40 4.53
C LEU A 36 -14.47 0.12 5.64
N ASN A 37 -15.78 0.07 5.43
CA ASN A 37 -16.78 0.58 6.37
C ASN A 37 -16.71 -0.09 7.76
N LYS A 38 -16.20 -1.33 7.86
CA LYS A 38 -16.01 -2.04 9.14
C LYS A 38 -14.79 -1.59 9.95
N TYR A 39 -13.97 -0.71 9.38
CA TYR A 39 -12.69 -0.28 9.95
C TYR A 39 -12.62 1.23 10.21
N LEU A 40 -13.55 2.02 9.67
CA LEU A 40 -13.56 3.48 9.85
C LEU A 40 -13.87 3.85 11.31
N SER A 41 -13.10 4.79 11.86
CA SER A 41 -13.42 5.47 13.12
C SER A 41 -14.22 6.74 12.91
N LEU A 42 -14.31 7.23 11.66
CA LEU A 42 -15.05 8.45 11.28
C LEU A 42 -14.55 9.72 11.98
N LYS A 43 -13.27 9.73 12.39
CA LYS A 43 -12.65 10.93 12.95
C LYS A 43 -12.52 12.01 11.88
N PRO A 44 -12.72 13.29 12.24
CA PRO A 44 -12.54 14.39 11.31
C PRO A 44 -11.07 14.53 10.90
N VAL A 45 -10.85 15.03 9.70
CA VAL A 45 -9.52 15.43 9.24
C VAL A 45 -9.14 16.74 9.93
N TYR A 46 -8.03 16.75 10.67
CA TYR A 46 -7.51 17.97 11.31
C TYR A 46 -5.99 18.14 11.16
N LYS A 47 -5.27 17.08 10.77
CA LYS A 47 -3.83 17.12 10.50
C LYS A 47 -3.56 17.31 9.00
N LYS A 48 -2.52 18.08 8.68
CA LYS A 48 -2.18 18.41 7.29
C LYS A 48 -1.59 17.22 6.54
N GLN A 49 -0.53 16.62 7.08
CA GLN A 49 0.30 15.68 6.34
C GLN A 49 0.85 14.59 7.26
N ALA A 50 0.84 13.34 6.79
CA ALA A 50 1.54 12.22 7.39
C ALA A 50 2.73 11.80 6.51
N ASN A 51 3.86 11.52 7.13
CA ASN A 51 5.02 10.88 6.52
C ASN A 51 5.09 9.45 7.06
N CYS A 52 5.00 8.46 6.19
CA CYS A 52 4.97 7.04 6.52
C CYS A 52 5.99 6.29 5.66
N PHE A 53 7.26 6.59 5.87
CA PHE A 53 8.38 6.03 5.11
C PHE A 53 9.07 4.91 5.88
N ARG A 54 9.64 3.97 5.13
CA ARG A 54 10.51 2.92 5.66
C ARG A 54 11.69 3.49 6.42
N THR A 55 11.99 2.87 7.55
CA THR A 55 13.22 3.12 8.32
C THR A 55 14.28 2.03 8.10
N ASP A 56 13.97 1.03 7.27
CA ASP A 56 14.84 -0.12 6.98
C ASP A 56 15.68 0.10 5.69
N SER A 57 16.56 -0.86 5.38
CA SER A 57 17.47 -0.83 4.24
C SER A 57 16.78 -0.91 2.87
N GLU A 58 15.46 -1.10 2.82
CA GLU A 58 14.69 -1.05 1.58
C GLU A 58 14.19 0.37 1.26
N SER A 59 14.49 1.36 2.10
CA SER A 59 14.34 2.79 1.77
C SER A 59 15.38 3.18 0.70
N LEU A 60 14.92 3.81 -0.40
CA LEU A 60 15.81 4.23 -1.49
C LEU A 60 16.67 5.44 -1.15
N THR A 61 16.19 6.34 -0.29
CA THR A 61 16.85 7.63 -0.04
C THR A 61 17.52 7.71 1.32
N GLY A 62 17.11 6.90 2.30
CA GLY A 62 17.64 6.99 3.68
C GLY A 62 17.37 8.35 4.36
N ASP A 63 16.64 9.25 3.70
CA ASP A 63 16.38 10.60 4.17
C ASP A 63 15.43 10.59 5.35
N TYR A 64 15.88 11.11 6.48
CA TYR A 64 15.03 11.40 7.62
C TYR A 64 13.98 12.45 7.20
N LYS A 65 12.71 12.03 7.15
CA LYS A 65 11.57 12.95 7.03
C LYS A 65 11.11 13.33 8.43
N GLU A 66 10.98 14.63 8.69
CA GLU A 66 10.44 15.12 9.96
C GLU A 66 9.06 14.49 10.22
N ASN A 67 8.80 14.09 11.48
CA ASN A 67 7.57 13.40 11.89
C ASN A 67 7.24 12.13 11.08
N ASN A 68 8.25 11.30 10.78
CA ASN A 68 8.03 10.00 10.15
C ASN A 68 7.39 9.00 11.12
N HIS A 69 6.31 8.36 10.66
CA HIS A 69 5.59 7.31 11.37
C HIS A 69 5.54 6.06 10.47
N ASP A 70 6.51 5.15 10.61
CA ASP A 70 6.48 3.85 9.91
C ASP A 70 5.45 2.92 10.56
N ILE A 71 4.17 3.22 10.34
CA ILE A 71 3.03 2.52 10.93
C ILE A 71 2.98 1.04 10.52
N SER A 72 3.64 0.66 9.42
CA SER A 72 3.75 -0.74 9.00
C SER A 72 4.61 -1.59 9.93
N LEU A 73 5.47 -0.98 10.75
CA LEU A 73 6.30 -1.71 11.73
C LEU A 73 5.60 -1.89 13.08
N THR A 74 4.42 -1.31 13.30
CA THR A 74 3.71 -1.39 14.59
C THR A 74 3.36 -2.81 15.00
N TRP A 75 3.15 -3.70 14.02
CA TRP A 75 2.93 -5.12 14.21
C TRP A 75 3.78 -5.87 13.18
N ASN A 76 4.97 -6.31 13.57
CA ASN A 76 5.92 -6.97 12.68
C ASN A 76 6.27 -8.37 13.23
N GLY A 77 5.90 -9.42 12.51
CA GLY A 77 6.10 -10.80 12.91
C GLY A 77 5.05 -11.75 12.33
N ASP A 78 5.09 -13.00 12.78
CA ASP A 78 4.19 -14.06 12.34
C ASP A 78 2.90 -14.06 13.17
N TYR A 79 2.04 -13.09 12.90
CA TYR A 79 0.84 -12.78 13.71
C TYR A 79 -0.47 -12.92 12.92
N TRP A 80 -0.39 -13.12 11.61
CA TRP A 80 -1.49 -12.83 10.68
C TRP A 80 -2.48 -13.97 10.50
N ASP A 81 -2.17 -15.16 11.03
CA ASP A 81 -3.13 -16.26 11.15
C ASP A 81 -4.24 -15.94 12.17
N ASN A 82 -3.97 -15.01 13.11
CA ASN A 82 -5.00 -14.50 14.00
C ASN A 82 -5.79 -13.39 13.31
N GLU A 83 -6.97 -13.75 12.80
CA GLU A 83 -7.85 -12.83 12.08
C GLU A 83 -8.22 -11.59 12.92
N PHE A 84 -8.47 -11.73 14.22
CA PHE A 84 -8.81 -10.59 15.08
C PHE A 84 -7.65 -9.61 15.20
N LEU A 85 -6.43 -10.12 15.36
CA LEU A 85 -5.22 -9.32 15.43
C LEU A 85 -4.94 -8.63 14.09
N ALA A 86 -5.04 -9.35 12.98
CA ALA A 86 -4.91 -8.78 11.64
C ALA A 86 -5.91 -7.64 11.42
N ARG A 87 -7.19 -7.86 11.74
CA ARG A 87 -8.24 -6.83 11.61
C ARG A 87 -7.99 -5.62 12.49
N ASN A 88 -7.59 -5.83 13.75
CA ASN A 88 -7.36 -4.73 14.68
C ASN A 88 -6.09 -3.93 14.32
N SER A 89 -5.05 -4.58 13.83
CA SER A 89 -3.88 -3.91 13.26
C SER A 89 -4.27 -3.01 12.08
N THR A 90 -5.07 -3.54 11.14
CA THR A 90 -5.62 -2.75 10.03
C THR A 90 -6.46 -1.55 10.52
N ARG A 91 -7.29 -1.73 11.56
CA ARG A 91 -8.03 -0.61 12.19
C ARG A 91 -7.09 0.46 12.73
N CYS A 92 -6.00 0.08 13.41
CA CYS A 92 -5.02 1.03 13.93
C CYS A 92 -4.40 1.87 12.80
N MET A 93 -4.04 1.24 11.68
CA MET A 93 -3.50 1.94 10.51
C MET A 93 -4.53 2.91 9.90
N ILE A 94 -5.77 2.46 9.71
CA ILE A 94 -6.85 3.29 9.15
C ILE A 94 -7.15 4.48 10.06
N ASN A 95 -7.31 4.26 11.36
CA ASN A 95 -7.60 5.32 12.34
C ASN A 95 -6.50 6.39 12.36
N PHE A 96 -5.23 5.98 12.20
CA PHE A 96 -4.13 6.92 12.07
C PHE A 96 -4.26 7.77 10.80
N LEU A 97 -4.49 7.13 9.65
CA LEU A 97 -4.57 7.82 8.34
C LEU A 97 -5.83 8.69 8.19
N GLU A 98 -6.94 8.35 8.86
CA GLU A 98 -8.20 9.11 8.80
C GLU A 98 -8.03 10.57 9.20
N GLU A 99 -7.14 10.86 10.17
CA GLU A 99 -6.94 12.20 10.74
C GLU A 99 -6.19 13.16 9.82
N TYR A 100 -5.57 12.65 8.74
CA TYR A 100 -4.71 13.42 7.83
C TYR A 100 -5.39 13.73 6.48
N LYS A 101 -4.99 14.85 5.87
CA LYS A 101 -5.39 15.23 4.51
C LYS A 101 -4.49 14.60 3.45
N VAL A 102 -3.16 14.70 3.64
CA VAL A 102 -2.12 14.23 2.72
C VAL A 102 -1.31 13.10 3.35
N VAL A 103 -0.98 12.07 2.57
CA VAL A 103 -0.14 10.93 3.00
C VAL A 103 1.04 10.78 2.05
N ASN A 104 2.25 10.72 2.60
CA ASN A 104 3.48 10.49 1.84
C ASN A 104 4.10 9.18 2.32
N THR A 105 4.40 8.27 1.41
CA THR A 105 4.84 6.93 1.80
C THR A 105 5.55 6.20 0.68
N ASP A 106 6.46 5.29 1.06
CA ASP A 106 7.04 4.23 0.23
C ASP A 106 6.55 2.83 0.65
N ARG A 107 5.57 2.75 1.56
CA ARG A 107 4.92 1.51 2.01
C ARG A 107 3.66 1.27 1.16
N LEU A 108 3.68 0.19 0.38
CA LEU A 108 2.59 -0.18 -0.53
C LEU A 108 1.19 -0.15 0.13
N HIS A 109 1.01 -0.87 1.24
CA HIS A 109 -0.30 -0.95 1.88
C HIS A 109 -0.73 0.36 2.56
N VAL A 110 0.21 1.23 2.97
CA VAL A 110 -0.15 2.57 3.45
C VAL A 110 -0.73 3.39 2.30
N ALA A 111 -0.13 3.33 1.11
CA ALA A 111 -0.64 4.00 -0.08
C ALA A 111 -2.02 3.47 -0.49
N ILE A 112 -2.23 2.14 -0.48
CA ILE A 112 -3.53 1.53 -0.81
C ILE A 112 -4.60 1.97 0.20
N LEU A 113 -4.35 1.87 1.51
CA LEU A 113 -5.31 2.27 2.53
C LEU A 113 -5.65 3.77 2.45
N ALA A 114 -4.66 4.64 2.25
CA ALA A 114 -4.89 6.06 2.06
C ALA A 114 -5.69 6.38 0.78
N SER A 115 -5.47 5.61 -0.29
CA SER A 115 -6.23 5.71 -1.54
C SER A 115 -7.69 5.30 -1.35
N LEU A 116 -7.94 4.19 -0.64
CA LEU A 116 -9.28 3.73 -0.26
C LEU A 116 -10.03 4.75 0.59
N LEU A 117 -9.30 5.47 1.47
CA LEU A 117 -9.83 6.57 2.28
C LEU A 117 -10.02 7.89 1.48
N GLY A 118 -9.70 7.93 0.19
CA GLY A 118 -9.86 9.10 -0.66
C GLY A 118 -8.92 10.27 -0.34
N LYS A 119 -7.77 9.99 0.28
CA LYS A 119 -6.75 10.98 0.65
C LYS A 119 -5.95 11.46 -0.57
N GLU A 120 -5.25 12.57 -0.40
CA GLU A 120 -4.17 12.96 -1.32
C GLU A 120 -2.92 12.11 -0.99
N VAL A 121 -2.42 11.32 -1.94
CA VAL A 121 -1.35 10.35 -1.69
C VAL A 121 -0.17 10.62 -2.61
N ASN A 122 0.98 10.89 -2.02
CA ASN A 122 2.28 10.95 -2.70
C ASN A 122 2.99 9.62 -2.46
N PHE A 123 2.95 8.74 -3.45
CA PHE A 123 3.48 7.38 -3.35
C PHE A 123 4.86 7.30 -3.99
N TYR A 124 5.84 6.80 -3.26
CA TYR A 124 7.25 6.79 -3.67
C TYR A 124 7.70 5.36 -4.03
N PRO A 125 8.68 5.21 -4.93
CA PRO A 125 9.26 3.93 -5.25
C PRO A 125 9.94 3.30 -4.02
N ASN A 126 10.00 1.97 -4.03
CA ASN A 126 10.86 1.18 -3.16
C ASN A 126 11.86 0.38 -4.02
N SER A 127 12.77 -0.33 -3.37
CA SER A 127 13.62 -1.31 -4.05
C SER A 127 12.78 -2.31 -4.86
N TYR A 128 13.27 -2.69 -6.04
CA TYR A 128 12.69 -3.71 -6.95
C TYR A 128 11.39 -3.33 -7.71
N TYR A 129 11.11 -2.05 -7.96
CA TYR A 129 9.96 -1.58 -8.79
C TYR A 129 8.56 -1.99 -8.29
N LYS A 130 8.46 -2.65 -7.13
CA LYS A 130 7.22 -3.28 -6.66
C LYS A 130 6.11 -2.25 -6.47
N ASN A 131 6.43 -1.11 -5.87
CA ASN A 131 5.47 -0.03 -5.66
C ASN A 131 4.98 0.55 -6.99
N GLU A 132 5.88 0.79 -7.93
CA GLU A 132 5.55 1.33 -9.25
C GLU A 132 4.65 0.38 -10.04
N ALA A 133 4.97 -0.91 -10.03
CA ALA A 133 4.21 -1.92 -10.76
C ALA A 133 2.77 -2.04 -10.25
N VAL A 134 2.56 -2.05 -8.93
CA VAL A 134 1.21 -2.04 -8.33
C VAL A 134 0.51 -0.70 -8.55
N TYR A 135 1.24 0.42 -8.50
CA TYR A 135 0.67 1.72 -8.81
C TYR A 135 0.08 1.74 -10.23
N ASN A 136 0.87 1.34 -11.22
CA ASN A 136 0.48 1.34 -12.63
C ASN A 136 -0.71 0.42 -12.89
N TYR A 137 -0.80 -0.72 -12.20
CA TYR A 137 -1.87 -1.69 -12.41
C TYR A 137 -3.17 -1.33 -11.68
N SER A 138 -3.08 -0.95 -10.39
CA SER A 138 -4.25 -0.85 -9.51
C SER A 138 -4.63 0.58 -9.10
N LEU A 139 -3.69 1.53 -9.12
CA LEU A 139 -3.92 2.89 -8.60
C LEU A 139 -4.08 3.92 -9.71
N PHE A 140 -3.26 3.82 -10.77
CA PHE A 140 -3.29 4.72 -11.91
C PHE A 140 -4.69 4.78 -12.54
N ASN A 141 -5.19 6.00 -12.76
CA ASN A 141 -6.56 6.33 -13.22
C ASN A 141 -7.73 5.91 -12.30
N ARG A 142 -7.57 4.93 -11.42
CA ARG A 142 -8.64 4.48 -10.50
C ARG A 142 -8.73 5.33 -9.24
N TYR A 143 -7.59 5.83 -8.77
CA TYR A 143 -7.48 6.70 -7.59
C TYR A 143 -6.79 8.02 -8.00
N PRO A 144 -7.54 9.00 -8.54
CA PRO A 144 -6.96 10.19 -9.17
C PRO A 144 -6.23 11.14 -8.19
N LYS A 145 -6.40 10.95 -6.88
CA LYS A 145 -5.69 11.70 -5.84
C LYS A 145 -4.37 11.03 -5.41
N THR A 146 -4.04 9.89 -6.01
CA THR A 146 -2.82 9.14 -5.74
C THR A 146 -1.84 9.33 -6.89
N CYS A 147 -0.73 9.99 -6.60
CA CYS A 147 0.34 10.27 -7.55
C CYS A 147 1.57 9.44 -7.21
N PHE A 148 2.24 8.90 -8.22
CA PHE A 148 3.54 8.26 -8.05
C PHE A 148 4.67 9.27 -8.28
N ILE A 149 5.54 9.43 -7.29
CA ILE A 149 6.63 10.41 -7.31
C ILE A 149 7.92 9.66 -7.68
N THR A 150 8.34 9.76 -8.92
CA THR A 150 9.65 9.26 -9.35
C THR A 150 10.74 10.21 -8.83
N ALA A 151 11.77 9.67 -8.19
CA ALA A 151 12.98 10.44 -7.91
C ALA A 151 13.72 10.67 -9.23
N SER A 152 14.00 11.93 -9.54
CA SER A 152 14.88 12.36 -10.64
C SER A 152 16.35 12.14 -10.31
#